data_AF-A0A383A062-F1
#
_entry.id   AF-A0A383A062-F1
#
_cell.length_a   1.000
_cell.length_b   1.000
_cell.length_c   1.000
_cell.angle_alpha   90.00
_cell.angle_beta   90.00
_cell.angle_gamma   90.00
#
_symmetry.space_group_name_H-M   'P 1'
#
loop_
_entity.id
_entity.type
_entity.pdbx_description
1 polymer ?
#
loop_
_entity_poly.entity_id
_entity_poly.type
_entity_poly.pdbx_seq_one_letter_code
_entity_poly.pdbx_strand_id
1 'polypeptide(L)'
;MLFGRGQKNPIKITDKKIVEWKYATCGYCSTGCSMEVGFNKSNEAVSSRGVGGADVNRGKLCLKGIMEHELFTSAGRGNKPLIRQHWHQDFVETNWDAALDATAAELKKIQ
;
A
#
# COMPACT_ATOMS: atom_id res chain seq x y z
N MET A 1 9.84 39.43 -18.73
CA MET A 1 8.91 38.57 -17.96
C MET A 1 9.05 38.92 -16.49
N LEU A 2 7.98 39.43 -15.85
CA LEU A 2 8.00 39.72 -14.41
C LEU A 2 8.34 38.44 -13.61
N PHE A 3 9.30 38.55 -12.69
CA PHE A 3 9.68 37.52 -11.71
C PHE A 3 10.37 36.25 -12.23
N GLY A 4 11.02 36.27 -13.41
CA GLY A 4 11.86 35.14 -13.82
C GLY A 4 11.09 33.82 -14.05
N ARG A 5 9.75 33.86 -14.17
CA ARG A 5 8.87 32.68 -14.36
C ARG A 5 9.18 31.85 -15.62
N GLY A 6 10.03 32.34 -16.53
CA GLY A 6 10.52 31.61 -17.69
C GLY A 6 11.79 30.77 -17.44
N GLN A 7 12.51 31.01 -16.33
CA GLN A 7 13.63 30.18 -15.94
C GLN A 7 13.12 28.94 -15.22
N LYS A 8 13.27 27.78 -15.86
CA LYS A 8 12.96 26.49 -15.25
C LYS A 8 14.09 26.12 -14.30
N ASN A 9 13.74 25.74 -13.06
CA ASN A 9 14.70 25.15 -12.14
C ASN A 9 15.19 23.80 -12.72
N PRO A 10 16.46 23.43 -12.48
CA PRO A 10 16.95 22.10 -12.82
C PRO A 10 16.08 21.03 -12.14
N ILE A 11 15.57 20.08 -12.93
CA ILE A 11 14.84 18.93 -12.38
C ILE A 11 15.87 17.92 -11.87
N LYS A 12 15.99 17.80 -10.55
CA LYS A 12 16.74 16.72 -9.93
C LYS A 12 15.78 15.60 -9.57
N ILE A 13 15.87 14.47 -10.27
CA ILE A 13 15.14 13.26 -9.89
C ILE A 13 15.87 12.65 -8.70
N THR A 14 15.18 12.53 -7.57
CA THR A 14 15.72 11.90 -6.37
C THR A 14 16.01 10.43 -6.66
N ASP A 15 17.25 9.99 -6.42
CA ASP A 15 17.57 8.58 -6.39
C ASP A 15 16.92 7.94 -5.17
N LYS A 16 15.93 7.08 -5.43
CA LYS A 16 15.17 6.35 -4.41
C LYS A 16 15.93 5.12 -3.88
N LYS A 17 17.17 4.86 -4.33
CA LYS A 17 18.03 3.75 -3.88
C LYS A 17 17.38 2.37 -4.02
N ILE A 18 16.59 2.19 -5.08
CA ILE A 18 15.89 0.94 -5.38
C ILE A 18 16.92 -0.10 -5.83
N VAL A 19 16.90 -1.28 -5.23
CA VAL A 19 17.76 -2.41 -5.59
C VAL A 19 17.00 -3.58 -6.20
N GLU A 20 15.68 -3.64 -5.99
CA GLU A 20 14.83 -4.70 -6.50
C GLU A 20 13.46 -4.14 -6.91
N TRP A 21 12.92 -4.63 -8.03
CA TRP A 21 11.53 -4.37 -8.46
C TRP A 21 10.73 -5.66 -8.36
N LYS A 22 9.59 -5.63 -7.68
CA LYS A 22 8.67 -6.77 -7.57
C LYS A 22 7.35 -6.46 -8.27
N TYR A 23 6.93 -7.36 -9.17
CA TYR A 23 5.65 -7.26 -9.85
C TYR A 23 4.48 -7.37 -8.85
N ALA A 24 3.44 -6.57 -9.08
CA ALA A 24 2.19 -6.59 -8.34
C ALA A 24 1.03 -6.07 -9.21
N THR A 25 -0.19 -6.25 -8.70
CA THR A 25 -1.39 -5.59 -9.21
C THR A 25 -1.75 -4.44 -8.27
N CYS A 26 -2.10 -3.28 -8.82
CA CYS A 26 -2.54 -2.11 -8.05
C CYS A 26 -3.72 -2.46 -7.13
N GLY A 27 -3.60 -2.17 -5.84
CA GLY A 27 -4.56 -2.58 -4.80
C GLY A 27 -5.79 -1.68 -4.64
N TYR A 28 -5.95 -0.65 -5.50
CA TYR A 28 -6.99 0.37 -5.33
C TYR A 28 -8.32 0.03 -6.00
N CYS A 29 -8.48 0.33 -7.29
CA CYS A 29 -9.74 0.14 -8.01
C CYS A 29 -9.72 -1.15 -8.84
N SER A 30 -10.89 -1.61 -9.26
CA SER A 30 -11.08 -2.86 -9.99
C SER A 30 -10.46 -2.90 -11.40
N THR A 31 -9.82 -1.82 -11.85
CA THR A 31 -9.14 -1.76 -13.15
C THR A 31 -8.00 -2.78 -13.24
N GLY A 32 -7.31 -3.08 -12.12
CA GLY A 32 -6.25 -4.09 -12.10
C GLY A 32 -4.99 -3.70 -12.87
N CYS A 33 -4.52 -2.44 -12.73
CA CYS A 33 -3.27 -2.01 -13.36
C CYS A 33 -2.09 -2.88 -12.93
N SER A 34 -1.26 -3.32 -13.88
CA SER A 34 0.00 -4.00 -13.58
C SER A 34 1.07 -2.99 -13.18
N MET A 35 1.77 -3.28 -12.10
CA MET A 35 2.78 -2.40 -11.53
C MET A 35 3.96 -3.17 -10.93
N GLU A 36 5.00 -2.43 -10.60
CA GLU A 36 6.11 -2.94 -9.80
C GLU A 36 6.33 -2.03 -8.59
N VAL A 37 6.63 -2.64 -7.46
CA VAL A 37 7.04 -1.96 -6.22
C VAL A 37 8.56 -2.08 -6.10
N GLY A 38 9.22 -0.93 -5.94
CA GLY A 38 10.67 -0.84 -5.78
C GLY A 38 11.07 -0.90 -4.31
N PHE A 39 11.97 -1.82 -3.98
CA PHE A 39 12.50 -2.02 -2.63
C PHE A 39 13.94 -1.52 -2.52
N ASN A 40 14.28 -0.92 -1.38
CA ASN A 40 15.64 -0.52 -1.06
C ASN A 40 16.44 -1.67 -0.40
N LYS A 41 17.72 -1.43 -0.07
CA LYS A 41 18.59 -2.43 0.60
C LYS A 41 18.10 -2.85 2.00
N SER A 42 17.27 -2.04 2.64
CA SER A 42 16.64 -2.32 3.93
C SER A 42 15.32 -3.08 3.79
N ASN A 43 14.97 -3.52 2.58
CA ASN A 43 13.71 -4.19 2.25
C ASN A 43 12.45 -3.33 2.50
N GLU A 44 12.59 -2.00 2.39
CA GLU A 44 11.47 -1.06 2.48
C GLU A 44 10.97 -0.70 1.08
N ALA A 45 9.65 -0.62 0.90
CA ALA A 45 9.03 -0.14 -0.33
C ALA A 45 9.21 1.38 -0.44
N VAL A 46 9.90 1.85 -1.47
CA VAL A 46 10.28 3.27 -1.65
C VAL A 46 9.78 3.88 -2.94
N SER A 47 9.24 3.08 -3.86
CA SER A 47 8.62 3.57 -5.08
C SER A 47 7.63 2.57 -5.68
N SER A 48 6.79 3.08 -6.58
CA SER A 48 5.91 2.29 -7.43
C SER A 48 6.04 2.77 -8.87
N ARG A 49 5.89 1.87 -9.85
CA ARG A 49 5.81 2.23 -11.28
C ARG A 49 4.89 1.28 -12.03
N GLY A 50 4.31 1.73 -13.15
CA GLY A 50 3.51 0.86 -14.00
C GLY A 50 4.40 -0.03 -14.88
N VAL A 51 3.92 -1.24 -15.18
CA VAL A 51 4.61 -2.15 -16.10
C VAL A 51 4.35 -1.70 -17.54
N GLY A 52 5.41 -1.29 -18.26
CA GLY A 52 5.30 -0.73 -19.61
C GLY A 52 4.61 -1.65 -20.62
N GLY A 53 4.90 -2.95 -20.55
CA GLY A 53 4.32 -3.96 -21.44
C GLY A 53 2.88 -4.40 -21.09
N ALA A 54 2.31 -3.93 -19.99
CA ALA A 54 1.00 -4.40 -19.54
C ALA A 54 -0.14 -3.90 -20.42
N ASP A 55 -1.08 -4.79 -20.75
CA ASP A 55 -2.19 -4.47 -21.65
C ASP A 55 -3.17 -3.46 -21.07
N VAL A 56 -3.45 -3.56 -19.77
CA VAL A 56 -4.44 -2.74 -19.08
C VAL A 56 -4.02 -1.27 -19.02
N ASN A 57 -2.78 -1.00 -18.60
CA ASN A 57 -2.36 0.35 -18.23
C ASN A 57 -1.16 0.88 -19.03
N ARG A 58 -0.49 0.04 -19.84
CA ARG A 58 0.63 0.43 -20.72
C ARG A 58 1.68 1.28 -19.98
N GLY A 59 2.04 0.87 -18.77
CA GLY A 59 3.00 1.55 -17.90
C GLY A 59 2.48 2.77 -17.12
N LYS A 60 1.25 3.22 -17.38
CA LYS A 60 0.68 4.38 -16.69
C LYS A 60 0.07 3.99 -15.34
N LEU A 61 0.14 4.89 -14.37
CA LEU A 61 -0.55 4.77 -13.09
C LEU A 61 -1.20 6.12 -12.76
N CYS A 62 -2.35 6.09 -12.10
CA CYS A 62 -2.92 7.29 -11.48
C CYS A 62 -2.19 7.61 -10.17
N LEU A 63 -2.53 8.74 -9.54
CA LEU A 63 -1.91 9.16 -8.27
C LEU A 63 -1.89 8.04 -7.22
N LYS A 64 -3.01 7.32 -7.08
CA LYS A 64 -3.14 6.21 -6.11
C LYS A 64 -2.05 5.15 -6.33
N GLY A 65 -1.93 4.63 -7.55
CA GLY A 65 -0.95 3.58 -7.86
C GLY A 65 0.50 4.05 -7.84
N ILE A 66 0.79 5.32 -8.18
CA ILE A 66 2.16 5.87 -8.07
C ILE A 66 2.61 5.94 -6.60
N MET A 67 1.66 6.15 -5.68
CA MET A 67 1.90 6.30 -4.25
C MET A 67 1.63 5.00 -3.45
N GLU A 68 1.40 3.87 -4.12
CA GLU A 68 1.08 2.58 -3.46
C GLU A 68 2.09 2.20 -2.38
N HIS A 69 3.39 2.43 -2.62
CA HIS A 69 4.47 2.12 -1.69
C HIS A 69 4.37 2.86 -0.34
N GLU A 70 3.67 4.00 -0.25
CA GLU A 70 3.54 4.74 1.01
C GLU A 70 2.54 4.09 1.98
N LEU A 71 1.63 3.24 1.49
CA LEU A 71 0.65 2.55 2.34
C LEU A 71 1.31 1.64 3.38
N PHE A 72 2.49 1.09 3.08
CA PHE A 72 3.14 0.13 3.97
C PHE A 72 3.59 0.77 5.30
N THR A 73 3.82 2.08 5.31
CA THR A 73 4.27 2.86 6.48
C THR A 73 3.23 3.88 6.95
N SER A 74 1.98 3.78 6.50
CA SER A 74 0.93 4.72 6.88
C SER A 74 0.67 4.71 8.39
N ALA A 75 0.51 5.89 8.98
CA ALA A 75 0.09 6.02 10.37
C ALA A 75 -1.29 5.36 10.57
N GLY A 76 -1.46 4.65 11.68
CA GLY A 76 -2.72 3.95 12.00
C GLY A 76 -2.89 2.59 11.34
N ARG A 77 -1.88 2.07 10.62
CA ARG A 77 -1.91 0.69 10.11
C ARG A 77 -2.04 -0.30 11.26
N GLY A 78 -3.14 -1.06 11.29
CA GLY A 78 -3.36 -2.10 12.28
C GLY A 78 -2.27 -3.17 12.19
N ASN A 79 -1.47 -3.30 13.26
CA ASN A 79 -0.38 -4.27 13.37
C ASN A 79 -0.67 -5.38 14.38
N LYS A 80 -1.85 -5.35 15.02
CA LYS A 80 -2.27 -6.31 16.05
C LYS A 80 -3.74 -6.66 15.90
N PRO A 81 -4.14 -7.92 16.15
CA PRO A 81 -5.55 -8.29 16.26
C PRO A 81 -6.22 -7.58 17.43
N LEU A 82 -7.47 -7.18 17.23
CA LEU A 82 -8.31 -6.55 18.25
C LEU A 82 -9.63 -7.31 18.36
N ILE A 83 -10.14 -7.48 19.57
CA ILE A 83 -11.40 -8.18 19.85
C ILE A 83 -12.26 -7.39 20.85
N ARG A 84 -13.58 -7.58 20.79
CA ARG A 84 -14.55 -7.08 21.78
C ARG A 84 -15.68 -8.08 21.94
N GLN A 85 -16.26 -8.19 23.13
CA GLN A 85 -17.34 -9.16 23.39
C GLN A 85 -18.70 -8.65 22.89
N HIS A 86 -18.94 -7.34 23.03
CA HIS A 86 -20.16 -6.70 22.55
C HIS A 86 -19.85 -5.44 21.74
N TRP A 87 -20.75 -5.07 20.83
CA TRP A 87 -20.54 -3.98 19.86
C TRP A 87 -20.39 -2.59 20.50
N HIS A 88 -20.86 -2.42 21.74
CA HIS A 88 -20.79 -1.17 22.51
C HIS A 88 -19.57 -1.09 23.45
N GLN A 89 -18.73 -2.13 23.47
CA GLN A 89 -17.49 -2.15 24.26
C GLN A 89 -16.30 -1.72 23.40
N ASP A 90 -15.28 -1.19 24.07
CA ASP A 90 -14.00 -0.87 23.45
C ASP A 90 -13.29 -2.14 22.97
N PHE A 91 -12.48 -2.00 21.92
CA PHE A 91 -11.61 -3.06 21.45
C PHE A 91 -10.43 -3.25 22.41
N VAL A 92 -10.11 -4.51 22.70
CA VAL A 92 -8.92 -4.91 23.42
C VAL A 92 -7.98 -5.69 22.51
N GLU A 93 -6.68 -5.53 22.73
CA GLU A 93 -5.65 -6.26 22.00
C GLU A 93 -5.73 -7.76 22.28
N THR A 94 -5.49 -8.57 21.25
CA THR A 94 -5.42 -10.03 21.37
C THR A 94 -4.38 -10.62 20.42
N ASN A 95 -4.15 -11.93 20.48
CA ASN A 95 -3.30 -12.65 19.53
C ASN A 95 -4.12 -13.29 18.41
N TRP A 96 -3.42 -13.81 17.38
CA TRP A 96 -4.06 -14.38 16.20
C TRP A 96 -4.89 -15.64 16.51
N ASP A 97 -4.37 -16.55 17.34
CA ASP A 97 -5.07 -17.79 17.68
C ASP A 97 -6.39 -17.49 18.38
N ALA A 98 -6.37 -16.63 19.41
CA ALA A 98 -7.57 -16.23 20.14
C ALA A 98 -8.59 -15.50 19.26
N ALA A 99 -8.14 -14.64 18.33
CA ALA A 99 -9.04 -13.94 17.39
C ALA A 99 -9.71 -14.90 16.40
N LEU A 100 -8.95 -15.85 15.86
CA LEU A 100 -9.43 -16.85 14.91
C LEU A 100 -10.34 -17.88 15.58
N ASP A 101 -9.97 -18.37 16.77
CA ASP A 101 -10.78 -19.31 17.56
C ASP A 101 -12.13 -18.69 17.93
N ALA A 102 -12.14 -17.44 18.40
CA ALA A 102 -13.37 -16.72 18.71
C ALA A 102 -14.26 -16.54 17.48
N THR A 103 -13.66 -16.15 16.34
CA THR A 103 -14.40 -16.01 15.06
C THR A 103 -15.01 -17.34 14.64
N ALA A 104 -14.25 -18.43 14.69
CA ALA A 104 -14.72 -19.75 14.31
C ALA A 104 -15.82 -20.27 15.24
N ALA A 105 -15.70 -20.04 16.55
CA ALA A 105 -16.70 -20.43 17.55
C ALA A 105 -18.04 -19.71 17.32
N GLU A 106 -18.02 -18.38 17.09
CA GLU A 106 -19.25 -17.63 16.83
C GLU A 106 -19.90 -17.99 15.50
N LEU A 107 -19.11 -18.23 14.43
CA LEU A 107 -19.66 -18.73 13.17
C LEU A 107 -20.36 -20.08 13.35
N LYS A 108 -19.72 -21.04 14.03
CA LYS A 108 -20.28 -22.39 14.30
C LYS A 108 -21.53 -22.36 15.19
N LYS A 109 -21.66 -21.35 16.04
CA LYS A 109 -22.82 -21.18 16.93
C LYS A 109 -24.03 -20.63 16.17
N ILE A 110 -23.81 -19.85 15.12
CA ILE A 110 -24.88 -19.22 14.32
C ILE A 110 -25.38 -20.15 13.22
N GLN A 111 -24.48 -20.92 12.59
CA GLN A 111 -24.81 -21.92 11.58
C GLN A 111 -25.50 -23.14 12.18
#